data_AF-A0AAW1DTP7-F1
#
_entry.id   AF-A0AAW1DTP7-F1
#
_cell.length_a   1.000
_cell.length_b   1.000
_cell.length_c   1.000
_cell.angle_alpha   90.00
_cell.angle_beta   90.00
_cell.angle_gamma   90.00
#
_symmetry.space_group_name_H-M   'P 1'
#
loop_
_entity.id
_entity.type
_entity.pdbx_description
1 polymer ?
#
loop_
_entity_poly.entity_id
_entity_poly.type
_entity_poly.pdbx_seq_one_letter_code
_entity_poly.pdbx_strand_id
1 'polypeptide(L)'
;MSVKLLGYLCLLLVALCPSWAEEQQQQQQCLTSANNCDECIQSGPACAWCTGPHSNTRCHTLKGLRRAGCRQSDMCNPQGTVQVVKNDSSTGPANAKVLSLQPREVSLRLRPGVSQSFPLTITMPTDQPITELTMDTSPVPAGVNITFSNIMNENPLVVQVTVEAANCPSERDDLTQNRTGPWPVHITPRGFAPSVKLDITLECQCDCTRNREENSPGCGGHGALVCGQCECRMPYTGQQCQRDTDSFPSRNEDSCRSGPNAPVCSGRGICEEGFCVCNARMIPVERHSGQYCQCSNFDCPYHNGRICGGHGRCECGQCRCDDDWTGEDCICTMETASCLSKNQKLCDDRGMCQCGVCECERPFQGRTCEDSPF
;
A
#
# COMPACT_ATOMS: atom_id res chain seq x y z
N MET A 1 60.74 -10.32 10.15
CA MET A 1 59.86 -9.12 10.12
C MET A 1 59.21 -9.01 8.75
N SER A 2 58.25 -9.88 8.39
CA SER A 2 57.55 -9.78 7.08
C SER A 2 56.13 -10.34 7.06
N VAL A 3 55.56 -10.81 8.18
CA VAL A 3 54.20 -11.41 8.20
C VAL A 3 53.19 -10.53 8.95
N LYS A 4 53.64 -9.50 9.66
CA LYS A 4 52.76 -8.54 10.36
C LYS A 4 52.26 -7.39 9.47
N LEU A 5 52.80 -7.23 8.26
CA LEU A 5 52.41 -6.14 7.34
C LEU A 5 51.23 -6.50 6.43
N LEU A 6 51.01 -7.80 6.13
CA LEU A 6 49.86 -8.24 5.33
C LEU A 6 48.53 -8.22 6.11
N GLY A 7 48.57 -8.45 7.43
CA GLY A 7 47.38 -8.39 8.27
C GLY A 7 46.82 -6.96 8.43
N TYR A 8 47.70 -5.96 8.45
CA TYR A 8 47.30 -4.55 8.57
C TYR A 8 46.75 -3.96 7.27
N LEU A 9 47.18 -4.48 6.10
CA LEU A 9 46.64 -4.06 4.81
C LEU A 9 45.21 -4.59 4.55
N CYS A 10 44.86 -5.77 5.08
CA CYS A 10 43.48 -6.29 4.99
C CYS A 10 42.51 -5.59 5.94
N LEU A 11 42.97 -5.08 7.10
CA LEU A 11 42.13 -4.37 8.06
C LEU A 11 41.83 -2.91 7.67
N LEU A 12 42.65 -2.31 6.79
CA LEU A 12 42.43 -0.95 6.29
C LEU A 12 41.51 -0.88 5.05
N LEU A 13 41.27 -1.99 4.36
CA LEU A 13 40.36 -2.04 3.19
C LEU A 13 38.88 -2.24 3.56
N VAL A 14 38.56 -2.64 4.79
CA VAL A 14 37.18 -2.77 5.28
C VAL A 14 36.64 -1.43 5.84
N ALA A 15 37.51 -0.47 6.12
CA ALA A 15 37.14 0.83 6.71
C ALA A 15 36.79 1.93 5.69
N LEU A 16 36.74 1.63 4.39
CA LEU A 16 36.42 2.59 3.31
C LEU A 16 35.36 2.07 2.33
N CYS A 17 34.47 1.19 2.76
CA CYS A 17 33.14 1.17 2.15
C CYS A 17 32.30 2.18 2.92
N PRO A 18 31.97 3.37 2.38
CA PRO A 18 30.79 4.08 2.85
C PRO A 18 29.64 3.10 2.64
N SER A 19 29.22 2.47 3.74
CA SER A 19 28.02 1.67 3.82
C SER A 19 26.95 2.48 3.12
N TRP A 20 26.53 1.99 1.96
CA TRP A 20 25.39 2.54 1.26
C TRP A 20 24.30 2.68 2.30
N ALA A 21 23.92 3.93 2.57
CA ALA A 21 22.74 4.23 3.33
C ALA A 21 21.61 3.55 2.55
N GLU A 22 21.20 2.37 3.04
CA GLU A 22 20.05 1.66 2.54
C GLU A 22 18.87 2.58 2.79
N GLU A 23 18.50 3.25 1.71
CA GLU A 23 17.21 3.89 1.52
C GLU A 23 16.16 2.86 1.91
N GLN A 24 15.63 3.00 3.13
CA GLN A 24 14.50 2.23 3.63
C GLN A 24 13.27 2.62 2.80
N GLN A 25 13.19 2.09 1.57
CA GLN A 25 11.91 1.84 0.95
C GLN A 25 11.28 0.71 1.74
N GLN A 26 10.50 1.10 2.76
CA GLN A 26 9.47 0.27 3.39
C GLN A 26 8.92 -0.67 2.31
N GLN A 27 9.09 -1.97 2.49
CA GLN A 27 8.60 -2.98 1.54
C GLN A 27 7.08 -3.06 1.69
N GLN A 28 6.38 -1.99 1.31
CA GLN A 28 4.93 -1.88 1.34
C GLN A 28 4.40 -2.95 0.38
N GLN A 29 3.76 -3.96 0.94
CA GLN A 29 3.36 -5.14 0.20
C GLN A 29 2.03 -4.84 -0.50
N CYS A 30 2.09 -4.65 -1.81
CA CYS A 30 0.90 -4.44 -2.63
C CYS A 30 -0.05 -5.61 -2.53
N LEU A 31 -1.34 -5.35 -2.64
CA LEU A 31 -2.35 -6.40 -2.66
C LEU A 31 -2.26 -7.16 -4.00
N THR A 32 -1.44 -8.21 -4.05
CA THR A 32 -1.21 -9.00 -5.28
C THR A 32 -2.47 -9.72 -5.78
N SER A 33 -3.48 -9.87 -4.91
CA SER A 33 -4.79 -10.44 -5.24
C SER A 33 -5.83 -9.40 -5.66
N ALA A 34 -5.46 -8.13 -5.86
CA ALA A 34 -6.40 -7.08 -6.27
C ALA A 34 -7.06 -7.46 -7.61
N ASN A 35 -8.39 -7.35 -7.66
CA ASN A 35 -9.18 -7.80 -8.81
C ASN A 35 -9.28 -6.76 -9.92
N ASN A 36 -8.99 -5.50 -9.61
CA ASN A 36 -9.02 -4.40 -10.54
C ASN A 36 -7.95 -3.35 -10.20
N CYS A 37 -7.77 -2.39 -11.12
CA CYS A 37 -6.76 -1.35 -10.99
C CYS A 37 -7.00 -0.46 -9.76
N ASP A 38 -8.26 -0.10 -9.50
CA ASP A 38 -8.65 0.83 -8.44
C ASP A 38 -8.28 0.28 -7.05
N GLU A 39 -8.60 -0.99 -6.79
CA GLU A 39 -8.22 -1.71 -5.56
C GLU A 39 -6.69 -1.79 -5.41
N CYS A 40 -5.97 -2.01 -6.50
CA CYS A 40 -4.51 -2.08 -6.49
C CYS A 40 -3.86 -0.74 -6.10
N ILE A 41 -4.26 0.37 -6.73
CA ILE A 41 -3.63 1.66 -6.48
C ILE A 41 -3.95 2.20 -5.07
N GLN A 42 -5.07 1.78 -4.49
CA GLN A 42 -5.46 2.08 -3.11
C GLN A 42 -4.76 1.19 -2.07
N SER A 43 -4.19 0.06 -2.46
CA SER A 43 -3.49 -0.85 -1.53
C SER A 43 -2.20 -0.27 -0.94
N GLY A 44 -1.61 0.73 -1.60
CA GLY A 44 -0.47 1.46 -1.07
C GLY A 44 0.18 2.39 -2.10
N PRO A 45 0.96 3.39 -1.65
CA PRO A 45 1.52 4.43 -2.51
C PRO A 45 2.57 3.92 -3.50
N ALA A 46 3.24 2.81 -3.19
CA ALA A 46 4.25 2.20 -4.06
C ALA A 46 3.64 1.27 -5.13
N CYS A 47 2.33 1.01 -5.07
CA CYS A 47 1.67 0.00 -5.90
C CYS A 47 1.30 0.54 -7.27
N ALA A 48 1.37 -0.31 -8.26
CA ALA A 48 1.07 0.01 -9.64
C ALA A 48 0.31 -1.16 -10.27
N TRP A 49 -0.46 -0.85 -11.31
CA TRP A 49 -1.24 -1.82 -12.06
C TRP A 49 -0.67 -2.00 -13.47
N CYS A 50 -0.58 -3.23 -13.97
CA CYS A 50 -0.18 -3.55 -15.33
C CYS A 50 -1.41 -3.73 -16.25
N THR A 51 -1.56 -2.84 -17.21
CA THR A 51 -2.58 -2.89 -18.28
C THR A 51 -2.13 -3.70 -19.49
N GLY A 52 -0.90 -4.21 -19.49
CA GLY A 52 -0.35 -5.00 -20.58
C GLY A 52 -1.15 -6.28 -20.83
N PRO A 53 -1.20 -6.75 -22.09
CA PRO A 53 -1.86 -8.01 -22.44
C PRO A 53 -1.13 -9.20 -21.81
N HIS A 54 -1.88 -10.26 -21.49
CA HIS A 54 -1.36 -11.54 -20.95
C HIS A 54 -0.53 -11.43 -19.65
N SER A 55 -0.66 -10.34 -18.89
CA SER A 55 0.04 -10.22 -17.62
C SER A 55 -0.63 -11.08 -16.54
N ASN A 56 0.13 -12.03 -15.98
CA ASN A 56 -0.27 -12.82 -14.81
C ASN A 56 -0.12 -12.04 -13.49
N THR A 57 0.68 -10.97 -13.48
CA THR A 57 0.91 -10.13 -12.30
C THR A 57 0.52 -8.70 -12.65
N ARG A 58 -0.73 -8.35 -12.30
CA ARG A 58 -1.26 -7.01 -12.61
C ARG A 58 -1.01 -6.02 -11.49
N CYS A 59 -1.18 -6.39 -10.23
CA CYS A 59 -0.88 -5.51 -9.11
C CYS A 59 0.46 -5.84 -8.46
N HIS A 60 1.40 -4.89 -8.49
CA HIS A 60 2.66 -4.98 -7.75
C HIS A 60 3.33 -3.60 -7.66
N THR A 61 4.40 -3.48 -6.88
CA THR A 61 5.34 -2.36 -6.99
C THR A 61 5.90 -2.22 -8.41
N LEU A 62 6.26 -1.00 -8.83
CA LEU A 62 6.88 -0.73 -10.14
C LEU A 62 8.06 -1.67 -10.44
N LYS A 63 8.93 -1.90 -9.45
CA LYS A 63 10.08 -2.81 -9.56
C LYS A 63 9.63 -4.25 -9.83
N GLY A 64 8.60 -4.73 -9.14
CA GLY A 64 8.08 -6.08 -9.36
C GLY A 64 7.35 -6.24 -10.69
N LEU A 65 6.58 -5.24 -11.13
CA LEU A 65 5.95 -5.26 -12.46
C LEU A 65 6.99 -5.32 -13.59
N ARG A 66 8.10 -4.56 -13.46
CA ARG A 66 9.21 -4.64 -14.42
C ARG A 66 9.84 -6.04 -14.46
N ARG A 67 10.04 -6.66 -13.28
CA ARG A 67 10.55 -8.04 -13.20
C ARG A 67 9.57 -9.07 -13.79
N ALA A 68 8.26 -8.81 -13.69
CA ALA A 68 7.22 -9.62 -14.29
C ALA A 68 7.04 -9.38 -15.81
N GLY A 69 7.83 -8.48 -16.41
CA GLY A 69 7.81 -8.20 -17.86
C GLY A 69 6.78 -7.16 -18.31
N CYS A 70 6.13 -6.44 -17.38
CA CYS A 70 5.26 -5.33 -17.74
C CYS A 70 6.08 -4.17 -18.33
N ARG A 71 5.64 -3.60 -19.45
CA ARG A 71 6.31 -2.44 -20.07
C ARG A 71 5.97 -1.17 -19.31
N GLN A 72 6.88 -0.19 -19.34
CA GLN A 72 6.66 1.08 -18.65
C GLN A 72 5.44 1.86 -19.17
N SER A 73 5.10 1.73 -20.46
CA SER A 73 3.89 2.30 -21.07
C SER A 73 2.59 1.70 -20.55
N ASP A 74 2.68 0.47 -20.03
CA ASP A 74 1.52 -0.33 -19.62
C ASP A 74 1.35 -0.31 -18.09
N MET A 75 2.13 0.52 -17.39
CA MET A 75 2.05 0.68 -15.94
C MET A 75 1.17 1.87 -15.59
N CYS A 76 0.01 1.58 -14.99
CA CYS A 76 -0.84 2.58 -14.36
C CYS A 76 -0.39 2.78 -12.92
N ASN A 77 0.13 3.98 -12.64
CA ASN A 77 0.61 4.37 -11.32
C ASN A 77 0.34 5.87 -11.11
N PRO A 78 -0.93 6.28 -10.87
CA PRO A 78 -1.24 7.68 -10.64
C PRO A 78 -0.37 8.17 -9.47
N GLN A 79 0.27 9.32 -9.66
CA GLN A 79 1.09 9.95 -8.62
C GLN A 79 0.35 11.12 -7.98
N GLY A 80 -0.82 11.51 -8.49
CA GLY A 80 -1.39 12.82 -8.21
C GLY A 80 -0.76 13.92 -9.06
N THR A 81 -1.35 15.10 -9.01
CA THR A 81 -0.89 16.28 -9.76
C THR A 81 -1.11 17.56 -8.98
N VAL A 82 -0.22 18.54 -9.21
CA VAL A 82 -0.38 19.92 -8.76
C VAL A 82 -0.54 20.80 -9.99
N GLN A 83 -1.62 21.57 -10.04
CA GLN A 83 -1.87 22.54 -11.12
C GLN A 83 -2.13 23.92 -10.52
N VAL A 84 -1.27 24.89 -10.82
CA VAL A 84 -1.50 26.28 -10.45
C VAL A 84 -2.54 26.87 -11.40
N VAL A 85 -3.76 27.08 -10.90
CA VAL A 85 -4.90 27.59 -11.68
C VAL A 85 -4.81 29.10 -11.82
N LYS A 86 -4.44 29.80 -10.73
CA LYS A 86 -4.29 31.25 -10.73
C LYS A 86 -3.02 31.66 -9.99
N ASN A 87 -2.08 32.23 -10.73
CA ASN A 87 -0.76 32.61 -10.22
C ASN A 87 -0.58 34.11 -9.96
N ASP A 88 -1.61 34.93 -10.16
CA ASP A 88 -1.48 36.38 -9.94
C ASP A 88 -1.37 36.69 -8.44
N SER A 89 -0.60 37.72 -8.09
CA SER A 89 -0.57 38.26 -6.73
C SER A 89 -1.96 38.74 -6.28
N SER A 90 -2.32 38.56 -5.00
CA SER A 90 -3.56 39.13 -4.46
C SER A 90 -3.56 40.66 -4.59
N THR A 91 -4.36 41.21 -5.52
CA THR A 91 -4.54 42.64 -5.72
C THR A 91 -5.51 43.20 -4.68
N GLY A 92 -4.98 43.70 -3.57
CA GLY A 92 -5.71 44.64 -2.72
C GLY A 92 -5.86 46.01 -3.40
N PRO A 93 -6.82 46.86 -3.00
CA PRO A 93 -6.87 48.24 -3.46
C PRO A 93 -5.55 48.95 -3.13
N ALA A 94 -5.09 49.84 -4.02
CA ALA A 94 -3.76 50.48 -4.05
C ALA A 94 -3.35 51.28 -2.78
N ASN A 95 -4.19 51.31 -1.75
CA ASN A 95 -3.98 51.98 -0.46
C ASN A 95 -4.11 51.06 0.76
N ALA A 96 -4.22 49.75 0.57
CA ALA A 96 -4.29 48.79 1.67
C ALA A 96 -2.92 48.11 1.86
N LYS A 97 -2.37 48.23 3.06
CA LYS A 97 -1.15 47.56 3.54
C LYS A 97 -1.42 46.04 3.66
N VAL A 98 -1.52 45.37 2.52
CA VAL A 98 -2.04 43.99 2.42
C VAL A 98 -0.91 43.06 2.01
N LEU A 99 -0.74 42.00 2.80
CA LEU A 99 0.13 40.87 2.49
C LEU A 99 -0.27 40.25 1.15
N SER A 100 0.70 39.96 0.30
CA SER A 100 0.44 39.33 -0.99
C SER A 100 0.71 37.83 -0.95
N LEU A 101 -0.16 37.04 -1.56
CA LEU A 101 -0.05 35.59 -1.68
C LEU A 101 0.05 35.19 -3.16
N GLN A 102 0.94 34.24 -3.45
CA GLN A 102 1.11 33.64 -4.77
C GLN A 102 1.51 32.17 -4.65
N PRO A 103 0.82 31.22 -5.32
CA PRO A 103 -0.36 31.41 -6.16
C PRO A 103 -1.64 31.71 -5.35
N ARG A 104 -2.73 32.09 -6.04
CA ARG A 104 -4.06 32.32 -5.45
C ARG A 104 -4.97 31.12 -5.52
N GLU A 105 -4.79 30.25 -6.51
CA GLU A 105 -5.61 29.07 -6.71
C GLU A 105 -4.77 27.90 -7.22
N VAL A 106 -4.86 26.76 -6.54
CA VAL A 106 -4.14 25.53 -6.87
C VAL A 106 -5.13 24.37 -6.89
N SER A 107 -5.14 23.61 -7.97
CA SER A 107 -5.87 22.34 -8.05
C SER A 107 -4.92 21.19 -7.74
N LEU A 108 -5.31 20.36 -6.78
CA LEU A 108 -4.55 19.22 -6.31
C LEU A 108 -5.32 17.94 -6.60
N ARG A 109 -4.67 16.99 -7.27
CA ARG A 109 -5.13 15.61 -7.34
C ARG A 109 -4.24 14.75 -6.47
N LEU A 110 -4.84 14.07 -5.50
CA LEU A 110 -4.12 13.32 -4.48
C LEU A 110 -4.43 11.84 -4.60
N ARG A 111 -3.38 11.03 -4.71
CA ARG A 111 -3.50 9.60 -4.47
C ARG A 111 -3.26 9.31 -2.99
N PRO A 112 -4.05 8.42 -2.36
CA PRO A 112 -3.80 8.00 -0.99
C PRO A 112 -2.34 7.57 -0.73
N GLY A 113 -1.72 8.12 0.30
CA GLY A 113 -0.33 7.90 0.70
C GLY A 113 0.73 8.57 -0.19
N VAL A 114 0.34 9.33 -1.21
CA VAL A 114 1.28 10.09 -2.06
C VAL A 114 1.06 11.59 -1.85
N SER A 115 1.96 12.22 -1.11
CA SER A 115 1.92 13.64 -0.81
C SER A 115 2.21 14.50 -2.06
N GLN A 116 1.47 15.59 -2.21
CA GLN A 116 1.75 16.64 -3.20
C GLN A 116 2.24 17.89 -2.50
N SER A 117 3.17 18.63 -3.11
CA SER A 117 3.73 19.84 -2.52
C SER A 117 3.82 20.98 -3.52
N PHE A 118 3.61 22.20 -3.05
CA PHE A 118 3.81 23.41 -3.85
C PHE A 118 4.33 24.57 -2.98
N PRO A 119 5.15 25.47 -3.57
CA PRO A 119 5.63 26.65 -2.85
C PRO A 119 4.54 27.73 -2.82
N LEU A 120 4.31 28.27 -1.63
CA LEU A 120 3.49 29.44 -1.37
C LEU A 120 4.42 30.63 -1.06
N THR A 121 4.37 31.65 -1.91
CA THR A 121 5.12 32.90 -1.75
C THR A 121 4.26 33.93 -1.05
N ILE A 122 4.82 34.53 -0.01
CA ILE A 122 4.14 35.46 0.90
C ILE A 122 4.96 36.74 0.98
N THR A 123 4.46 37.80 0.35
CA THR A 123 5.12 39.10 0.38
C THR A 123 4.53 39.95 1.50
N MET A 124 5.35 40.23 2.51
CA MET A 124 4.97 41.05 3.65
C MET A 124 5.01 42.54 3.30
N PRO A 125 4.09 43.37 3.83
CA PRO A 125 4.18 44.82 3.71
C PRO A 125 5.39 45.38 4.48
N THR A 126 5.99 46.46 3.95
CA THR A 126 7.33 46.98 4.29
C THR A 126 7.58 47.39 5.75
N ASP A 127 6.55 47.42 6.60
CA ASP A 127 6.63 47.91 8.00
C ASP A 127 6.28 46.85 9.07
N GLN A 128 6.21 45.56 8.75
CA GLN A 128 5.92 44.51 9.74
C GLN A 128 7.09 43.53 9.89
N PRO A 129 7.58 43.28 11.12
CA PRO A 129 8.58 42.25 11.35
C PRO A 129 7.98 40.87 11.03
N ILE A 130 8.75 40.03 10.34
CA ILE A 130 8.39 38.63 10.07
C ILE A 130 8.44 37.90 11.41
N THR A 131 7.34 37.94 12.15
CA THR A 131 7.20 37.25 13.44
C THR A 131 6.18 36.15 13.22
N GLU A 132 6.60 34.89 13.43
CA GLU A 132 5.83 33.65 13.39
C GLU A 132 4.46 33.73 12.66
N LEU A 133 4.49 33.70 11.32
CA LEU A 133 3.28 33.56 10.52
C LEU A 133 2.67 32.18 10.76
N THR A 134 1.47 32.17 11.31
CA THR A 134 0.65 30.96 11.49
C THR A 134 -0.38 30.88 10.36
N MET A 135 -0.62 29.67 9.86
CA MET A 135 -1.59 29.41 8.78
C MET A 135 -2.81 28.72 9.37
N ASP A 136 -3.98 29.26 9.08
CA ASP A 136 -5.26 28.63 9.40
C ASP A 136 -5.86 28.05 8.11
N THR A 137 -6.49 26.88 8.21
CA THR A 137 -7.18 26.21 7.11
C THR A 137 -8.69 26.18 7.35
N SER A 138 -9.49 26.37 6.30
CA SER A 138 -10.92 26.05 6.34
C SER A 138 -11.14 24.55 6.59
N PRO A 139 -12.39 24.08 6.80
CA PRO A 139 -12.67 22.66 7.00
C PRO A 139 -12.02 21.79 5.91
N VAL A 140 -11.19 20.85 6.35
CA VAL A 140 -10.47 19.93 5.48
C VAL A 140 -11.25 18.62 5.41
N PRO A 141 -11.37 17.97 4.22
CA PRO A 141 -11.99 16.66 4.10
C PRO A 141 -11.36 15.63 5.04
N ALA A 142 -12.17 14.68 5.52
CA ALA A 142 -11.67 13.61 6.39
C ALA A 142 -10.53 12.83 5.74
N GLY A 143 -9.46 12.59 6.50
CA GLY A 143 -8.28 11.87 6.03
C GLY A 143 -7.33 12.68 5.14
N VAL A 144 -7.58 13.98 4.92
CA VAL A 144 -6.62 14.87 4.25
C VAL A 144 -5.87 15.69 5.29
N ASN A 145 -4.54 15.69 5.19
CA ASN A 145 -3.64 16.44 6.06
C ASN A 145 -2.90 17.50 5.25
N ILE A 146 -2.80 18.71 5.79
CA ILE A 146 -2.05 19.84 5.23
C ILE A 146 -0.96 20.22 6.22
N THR A 147 0.28 20.25 5.76
CA THR A 147 1.45 20.65 6.56
C THR A 147 2.20 21.78 5.87
N PHE A 148 2.91 22.56 6.69
CA PHE A 148 3.64 23.73 6.25
C PHE A 148 5.09 23.60 6.72
N SER A 149 6.04 23.79 5.81
CA SER A 149 7.47 23.86 6.16
C SER A 149 8.12 25.08 5.53
N ASN A 150 8.91 25.82 6.32
CA ASN A 150 9.55 27.04 5.83
C ASN A 150 10.73 26.70 4.93
N ILE A 151 10.80 27.34 3.77
CA ILE A 151 11.94 27.25 2.84
C ILE A 151 12.85 28.46 3.03
N MET A 152 12.29 29.67 2.96
CA MET A 152 13.03 30.93 3.08
C MET A 152 12.31 31.89 4.02
N ASN A 153 13.00 32.32 5.08
CA ASN A 153 12.46 33.21 6.12
C ASN A 153 12.68 34.72 5.82
N GLU A 154 13.02 35.06 4.58
CA GLU A 154 13.19 36.44 4.12
C GLU A 154 11.89 36.99 3.51
N ASN A 155 11.81 38.27 3.14
CA ASN A 155 10.67 38.81 2.39
C ASN A 155 11.01 38.83 0.89
N PRO A 156 10.32 38.07 0.01
CA PRO A 156 9.11 37.30 0.28
C PRO A 156 9.38 35.95 0.98
N LEU A 157 8.53 35.63 1.95
CA LEU A 157 8.57 34.38 2.72
C LEU A 157 8.08 33.26 1.82
N VAL A 158 8.84 32.17 1.73
CA VAL A 158 8.47 31.00 0.92
C VAL A 158 8.21 29.83 1.84
N VAL A 159 6.96 29.35 1.82
CA VAL A 159 6.48 28.21 2.61
C VAL A 159 6.17 27.06 1.66
N GLN A 160 6.70 25.88 1.91
CA GLN A 160 6.26 24.66 1.24
C GLN A 160 4.95 24.21 1.86
N VAL A 161 3.89 24.14 1.07
CA VAL A 161 2.62 23.52 1.46
C VAL A 161 2.64 22.08 0.98
N THR A 162 2.52 21.13 1.89
CA THR A 162 2.46 19.69 1.60
C THR A 162 1.09 19.15 1.98
N VAL A 163 0.41 18.52 1.03
CA VAL A 163 -0.93 17.98 1.18
C VAL A 163 -0.91 16.47 0.92
N GLU A 164 -1.46 15.69 1.84
CA GLU A 164 -1.49 14.23 1.76
C GLU A 164 -2.89 13.73 2.10
N ALA A 165 -3.34 12.69 1.40
CA ALA A 165 -4.57 11.97 1.73
C ALA A 165 -4.21 10.58 2.28
N ALA A 166 -4.82 10.17 3.39
CA ALA A 166 -4.57 8.86 3.99
C ALA A 166 -5.28 7.73 3.22
N ASN A 167 -6.58 7.89 2.95
CA ASN A 167 -7.43 6.86 2.36
C ASN A 167 -8.51 7.46 1.46
N CYS A 168 -9.06 6.63 0.57
CA CYS A 168 -10.27 6.95 -0.17
C CYS A 168 -11.53 6.74 0.70
N PRO A 169 -12.56 7.58 0.57
CA PRO A 169 -13.81 7.45 1.33
C PRO A 169 -14.55 6.14 1.04
N SER A 170 -15.14 5.55 2.09
CA SER A 170 -15.85 4.27 1.98
C SER A 170 -17.28 4.43 1.44
N GLU A 171 -17.84 3.39 0.83
CA GLU A 171 -19.18 3.46 0.24
C GLU A 171 -20.32 3.69 1.24
N ARG A 172 -20.10 3.49 2.55
CA ARG A 172 -21.13 3.58 3.60
C ARG A 172 -21.28 4.97 4.22
N ASP A 173 -20.42 5.92 3.87
CA ASP A 173 -20.47 7.29 4.40
C ASP A 173 -21.33 8.19 3.51
N ASP A 174 -22.63 8.22 3.82
CA ASP A 174 -23.65 9.26 3.61
C ASP A 174 -23.87 10.01 2.26
N LEU A 175 -25.12 10.47 2.07
CA LEU A 175 -25.82 10.92 0.85
C LEU A 175 -25.44 12.31 0.27
N THR A 176 -24.19 12.78 0.40
CA THR A 176 -23.80 14.10 -0.13
C THR A 176 -22.91 14.02 -1.38
N GLN A 177 -23.23 14.83 -2.38
CA GLN A 177 -22.56 14.89 -3.69
C GLN A 177 -21.07 15.28 -3.55
N ASN A 178 -20.24 14.70 -4.43
CA ASN A 178 -18.78 14.85 -4.57
C ASN A 178 -17.91 14.19 -3.47
N ARG A 179 -18.03 12.86 -3.33
CA ARG A 179 -17.21 12.01 -2.44
C ARG A 179 -15.70 12.03 -2.69
N THR A 180 -15.24 12.39 -3.89
CA THR A 180 -13.81 12.47 -4.21
C THR A 180 -13.39 13.90 -4.56
N GLY A 181 -14.22 14.89 -4.23
CA GLY A 181 -14.01 16.30 -4.55
C GLY A 181 -14.54 16.70 -5.94
N PRO A 182 -14.14 17.88 -6.45
CA PRO A 182 -13.20 18.83 -5.83
C PRO A 182 -13.77 19.49 -4.57
N TRP A 183 -13.00 19.53 -3.48
CA TRP A 183 -13.34 20.28 -2.27
C TRP A 183 -12.53 21.57 -2.17
N PRO A 184 -13.21 22.73 -2.02
CA PRO A 184 -12.52 24.00 -1.83
C PRO A 184 -12.00 24.10 -0.38
N VAL A 185 -10.68 24.22 -0.22
CA VAL A 185 -10.02 24.49 1.06
C VAL A 185 -9.27 25.81 0.96
N HIS A 186 -9.45 26.70 1.93
CA HIS A 186 -8.76 27.99 1.98
C HIS A 186 -7.64 27.97 3.01
N ILE A 187 -6.42 28.35 2.59
CA ILE A 187 -5.30 28.63 3.48
C ILE A 187 -5.23 30.14 3.70
N THR A 188 -5.34 30.56 4.95
CA THR A 188 -5.33 31.98 5.34
C THR A 188 -4.24 32.22 6.37
N PRO A 189 -3.26 33.12 6.10
CA PRO A 189 -2.33 33.57 7.12
C PRO A 189 -3.08 34.31 8.23
N ARG A 190 -2.86 33.91 9.47
CA ARG A 190 -3.56 34.47 10.63
C ARG A 190 -3.33 35.98 10.73
N GLY A 191 -4.41 36.73 10.89
CA GLY A 191 -4.36 38.20 10.96
C GLY A 191 -4.36 38.90 9.60
N PHE A 192 -4.40 38.16 8.49
CA PHE A 192 -4.51 38.71 7.15
C PHE A 192 -5.80 38.24 6.45
N ALA A 193 -6.38 39.10 5.62
CA ALA A 193 -7.60 38.79 4.87
C ALA A 193 -7.40 37.93 3.60
N PRO A 194 -6.30 38.07 2.83
CA PRO A 194 -6.06 37.23 1.66
C PRO A 194 -5.92 35.75 2.00
N SER A 195 -6.47 34.88 1.16
CA SER A 195 -6.35 33.44 1.27
C SER A 195 -5.99 32.81 -0.08
N VAL A 196 -5.37 31.64 -0.02
CA VAL A 196 -5.15 30.76 -1.18
C VAL A 196 -6.25 29.72 -1.21
N LYS A 197 -6.90 29.56 -2.38
CA LYS A 197 -7.88 28.51 -2.60
C LYS A 197 -7.18 27.25 -3.13
N LEU A 198 -7.46 26.12 -2.49
CA LEU A 198 -7.09 24.79 -2.96
C LEU A 198 -8.35 24.06 -3.41
N ASP A 199 -8.34 23.49 -4.61
CA ASP A 199 -9.35 22.53 -5.05
C ASP A 199 -8.76 21.13 -4.96
N ILE A 200 -9.17 20.37 -3.95
CA ILE A 200 -8.62 19.04 -3.64
C ILE A 200 -9.52 17.94 -4.23
N THR A 201 -8.96 17.07 -5.06
CA THR A 201 -9.62 15.89 -5.64
C THR A 201 -8.84 14.62 -5.27
N LEU A 202 -9.53 13.56 -4.85
CA LEU A 202 -8.90 12.25 -4.61
C LEU A 202 -8.92 11.39 -5.88
N GLU A 203 -7.76 10.86 -6.24
CA GLU A 203 -7.57 9.88 -7.30
C GLU A 203 -7.73 8.46 -6.74
N CYS A 204 -8.99 8.04 -6.58
CA CYS A 204 -9.35 6.71 -6.10
C CYS A 204 -9.53 5.68 -7.22
N GLN A 205 -9.62 6.14 -8.47
CA GLN A 205 -9.83 5.31 -9.65
C GLN A 205 -8.71 5.52 -10.65
N CYS A 206 -8.35 4.46 -11.36
CA CYS A 206 -7.41 4.54 -12.46
C CYS A 206 -8.03 5.22 -13.68
N ASP A 207 -7.26 6.05 -14.37
CA ASP A 207 -7.72 6.68 -15.62
C ASP A 207 -8.07 5.65 -16.70
N CYS A 208 -7.38 4.50 -16.72
CA CYS A 208 -7.69 3.42 -17.67
C CYS A 208 -9.07 2.80 -17.47
N THR A 209 -9.68 2.95 -16.29
CA THR A 209 -11.02 2.42 -15.99
C THR A 209 -12.09 3.18 -16.79
N ARG A 210 -11.81 4.43 -17.20
CA ARG A 210 -12.70 5.23 -18.05
C ARG A 210 -12.66 4.84 -19.52
N ASN A 211 -11.55 4.24 -19.97
CA ASN A 211 -11.35 3.87 -21.37
C ASN A 211 -11.81 2.42 -21.61
N ARG A 212 -13.07 2.15 -21.28
CA ARG A 212 -13.71 0.85 -21.46
C ARG A 212 -13.98 0.61 -22.94
N GLU A 213 -13.38 -0.43 -23.51
CA GLU A 213 -13.62 -0.84 -24.90
C GLU A 213 -14.64 -1.98 -24.95
N GLU A 214 -15.88 -1.67 -25.29
CA GLU A 214 -16.95 -2.66 -25.46
C GLU A 214 -16.73 -3.56 -26.68
N ASN A 215 -17.07 -4.84 -26.55
CA ASN A 215 -16.85 -5.88 -27.58
C ASN A 215 -15.41 -5.85 -28.14
N SER A 216 -14.42 -5.67 -27.26
CA SER A 216 -13.02 -5.54 -27.65
C SER A 216 -12.55 -6.80 -28.40
N PRO A 217 -11.81 -6.67 -29.52
CA PRO A 217 -11.16 -7.80 -30.19
C PRO A 217 -10.19 -8.55 -29.26
N GLY A 218 -9.58 -7.85 -28.29
CA GLY A 218 -8.72 -8.47 -27.28
C GLY A 218 -9.47 -9.38 -26.31
N CYS A 219 -10.79 -9.24 -26.24
CA CYS A 219 -11.73 -10.06 -25.47
C CYS A 219 -12.63 -10.91 -26.40
N GLY A 220 -12.14 -11.26 -27.58
CA GLY A 220 -12.85 -12.10 -28.55
C GLY A 220 -14.12 -11.49 -29.12
N GLY A 221 -14.38 -10.19 -28.89
CA GLY A 221 -15.67 -9.57 -29.21
C GLY A 221 -16.80 -9.93 -28.24
N HIS A 222 -16.49 -10.65 -27.16
CA HIS A 222 -17.46 -11.20 -26.20
C HIS A 222 -17.37 -10.58 -24.80
N GLY A 223 -16.70 -9.43 -24.68
CA GLY A 223 -16.55 -8.72 -23.42
C GLY A 223 -16.00 -7.33 -23.63
N ALA A 224 -15.84 -6.60 -22.53
CA ALA A 224 -15.20 -5.30 -22.54
C ALA A 224 -13.77 -5.39 -22.03
N LEU A 225 -12.85 -4.68 -22.67
CA LEU A 225 -11.47 -4.56 -22.19
C LEU A 225 -11.38 -3.33 -21.26
N VAL A 226 -11.03 -3.56 -20.00
CA VAL A 226 -10.88 -2.52 -18.96
C VAL A 226 -9.54 -2.68 -18.27
N CYS A 227 -8.68 -1.65 -18.33
CA CYS A 227 -7.34 -1.66 -17.74
C CYS A 227 -6.52 -2.94 -18.02
N GLY A 228 -6.64 -3.49 -19.24
CA GLY A 228 -5.91 -4.69 -19.68
C GLY A 228 -6.55 -6.03 -19.31
N GLN A 229 -7.69 -6.03 -18.63
CA GLN A 229 -8.45 -7.23 -18.27
C GLN A 229 -9.79 -7.27 -19.00
N CYS A 230 -10.24 -8.46 -19.37
CA CYS A 230 -11.54 -8.65 -20.00
C CYS A 230 -12.64 -8.86 -18.95
N GLU A 231 -13.69 -8.05 -19.05
CA GLU A 231 -14.98 -8.27 -18.40
C GLU A 231 -15.90 -8.96 -19.39
N CYS A 232 -16.02 -10.29 -19.27
CA CYS A 232 -16.76 -11.10 -20.21
C CYS A 232 -18.27 -10.92 -20.05
N ARG A 233 -18.96 -10.81 -21.19
CA ARG A 233 -20.41 -10.87 -21.25
C ARG A 233 -20.83 -12.33 -21.13
N MET A 234 -21.78 -12.64 -20.26
CA MET A 234 -22.39 -13.97 -20.18
C MET A 234 -22.89 -14.42 -21.56
N PRO A 235 -22.70 -15.69 -21.97
CA PRO A 235 -22.11 -16.84 -21.25
C PRO A 235 -20.59 -17.03 -21.47
N TYR A 236 -19.85 -15.99 -21.87
CA TYR A 236 -18.45 -16.15 -22.24
C TYR A 236 -17.52 -16.08 -21.02
N THR A 237 -16.46 -16.89 -21.04
CA THR A 237 -15.54 -17.06 -19.91
C THR A 237 -14.08 -17.19 -20.36
N GLY A 238 -13.16 -17.03 -19.40
CA GLY A 238 -11.71 -17.05 -19.65
C GLY A 238 -11.10 -15.66 -19.75
N GLN A 239 -9.77 -15.58 -19.73
CA GLN A 239 -9.03 -14.30 -19.70
C GLN A 239 -9.30 -13.39 -20.92
N GLN A 240 -9.76 -13.96 -22.04
CA GLN A 240 -10.09 -13.25 -23.28
C GLN A 240 -11.53 -13.52 -23.74
N CYS A 241 -12.40 -14.02 -22.85
CA CYS A 241 -13.79 -14.37 -23.17
C CYS A 241 -13.92 -15.34 -24.34
N GLN A 242 -12.95 -16.24 -24.48
CA GLN A 242 -12.82 -17.13 -25.63
C GLN A 242 -13.65 -18.42 -25.51
N ARG A 243 -14.22 -18.71 -24.34
CA ARG A 243 -15.01 -19.93 -24.09
C ARG A 243 -16.49 -19.57 -23.95
N ASP A 244 -17.32 -20.10 -24.82
CA ASP A 244 -18.78 -20.08 -24.70
C ASP A 244 -19.23 -21.26 -23.83
N THR A 245 -19.93 -21.00 -22.73
CA THR A 245 -20.41 -22.06 -21.82
C THR A 245 -21.77 -22.63 -22.21
N ASP A 246 -22.48 -22.06 -23.19
CA ASP A 246 -23.80 -22.54 -23.62
C ASP A 246 -23.77 -23.49 -24.82
N SER A 247 -22.63 -23.59 -25.53
CA SER A 247 -22.43 -24.57 -26.61
C SER A 247 -22.03 -25.95 -26.05
N PHE A 248 -23.00 -26.64 -25.44
CA PHE A 248 -22.80 -27.99 -24.90
C PHE A 248 -22.55 -29.04 -26.00
N PRO A 249 -21.60 -29.96 -25.75
CA PRO A 249 -22.02 -31.31 -25.43
C PRO A 249 -21.57 -31.73 -24.02
N SER A 250 -22.57 -31.99 -23.16
CA SER A 250 -22.48 -32.63 -21.83
C SER A 250 -21.79 -31.84 -20.70
N ARG A 251 -22.25 -32.08 -19.47
CA ARG A 251 -21.65 -31.59 -18.21
C ARG A 251 -20.18 -32.02 -18.12
N ASN A 252 -19.26 -31.21 -18.64
CA ASN A 252 -17.83 -31.39 -18.37
C ASN A 252 -17.49 -30.71 -17.04
N GLU A 253 -17.72 -31.45 -15.96
CA GLU A 253 -17.20 -31.15 -14.63
C GLU A 253 -15.66 -30.99 -14.60
N ASP A 254 -14.98 -31.40 -15.68
CA ASP A 254 -13.54 -31.28 -15.87
C ASP A 254 -13.03 -29.85 -15.76
N SER A 255 -13.79 -28.84 -16.20
CA SER A 255 -13.43 -27.41 -16.03
C SER A 255 -13.37 -26.98 -14.57
N CYS A 256 -14.04 -27.73 -13.69
CA CYS A 256 -14.09 -27.53 -12.25
C CYS A 256 -13.11 -28.46 -11.50
N ARG A 257 -12.23 -29.20 -12.21
CA ARG A 257 -11.16 -30.01 -11.62
C ARG A 257 -9.84 -29.27 -11.73
N SER A 258 -9.01 -29.34 -10.68
CA SER A 258 -7.65 -28.79 -10.70
C SER A 258 -6.66 -29.68 -11.48
N GLY A 259 -7.07 -30.88 -11.87
CA GLY A 259 -6.27 -31.82 -12.66
C GLY A 259 -7.06 -33.07 -13.08
N PRO A 260 -6.47 -33.95 -13.91
CA PRO A 260 -7.18 -35.05 -14.58
C PRO A 260 -7.91 -36.03 -13.65
N ASN A 261 -7.46 -36.15 -12.40
CA ASN A 261 -8.05 -37.02 -11.37
C ASN A 261 -8.49 -36.23 -10.13
N ALA A 262 -8.47 -34.90 -10.17
CA ALA A 262 -8.88 -34.09 -9.03
C ALA A 262 -10.41 -34.13 -8.87
N PRO A 263 -10.94 -34.12 -7.65
CA PRO A 263 -12.38 -34.00 -7.44
C PRO A 263 -12.89 -32.64 -7.92
N VAL A 264 -14.13 -32.62 -8.38
CA VAL A 264 -14.83 -31.40 -8.81
C VAL A 264 -14.89 -30.42 -7.64
N CYS A 265 -14.43 -29.20 -7.87
CA CYS A 265 -14.36 -28.13 -6.86
C CYS A 265 -13.69 -28.58 -5.56
N SER A 266 -12.65 -29.40 -5.68
CA SER A 266 -11.92 -29.98 -4.53
C SER A 266 -12.83 -30.74 -3.54
N GLY A 267 -14.03 -31.15 -3.98
CA GLY A 267 -15.09 -31.72 -3.12
C GLY A 267 -15.74 -30.73 -2.15
N ARG A 268 -15.45 -29.42 -2.29
CA ARG A 268 -15.85 -28.34 -1.38
C ARG A 268 -16.79 -27.33 -2.05
N GLY A 269 -17.44 -27.71 -3.14
CA GLY A 269 -18.35 -26.86 -3.89
C GLY A 269 -19.13 -27.61 -4.97
N ILE A 270 -20.00 -26.88 -5.65
CA ILE A 270 -20.80 -27.35 -6.78
C ILE A 270 -20.26 -26.68 -8.05
N CYS A 271 -20.15 -27.44 -9.13
CA CYS A 271 -19.76 -26.91 -10.43
C CYS A 271 -21.01 -26.37 -11.15
N GLU A 272 -21.13 -25.05 -11.21
CA GLU A 272 -22.20 -24.35 -11.93
C GLU A 272 -21.58 -23.63 -13.12
N GLU A 273 -22.04 -23.99 -14.33
CA GLU A 273 -21.60 -23.34 -15.58
C GLU A 273 -20.06 -23.34 -15.79
N GLY A 274 -19.36 -24.35 -15.27
CA GLY A 274 -17.91 -24.48 -15.40
C GLY A 274 -17.09 -23.71 -14.35
N PHE A 275 -17.74 -23.13 -13.34
CA PHE A 275 -17.11 -22.51 -12.19
C PHE A 275 -17.51 -23.19 -10.89
N CYS A 276 -16.63 -23.11 -9.90
CA CYS A 276 -16.90 -23.67 -8.59
C CYS A 276 -17.59 -22.66 -7.67
N VAL A 277 -18.80 -22.99 -7.25
CA VAL A 277 -19.52 -22.33 -6.17
C VAL A 277 -19.18 -23.06 -4.88
N CYS A 278 -18.40 -22.43 -4.01
CA CYS A 278 -17.91 -23.07 -2.79
C CYS A 278 -19.00 -23.20 -1.73
N ASN A 279 -19.01 -24.35 -1.05
CA ASN A 279 -19.99 -24.66 -0.02
C ASN A 279 -19.89 -23.67 1.14
N ALA A 280 -21.02 -23.11 1.55
CA ALA A 280 -21.11 -22.32 2.76
C ALA A 280 -20.97 -23.20 4.00
N ARG A 281 -20.30 -22.68 5.05
CA ARG A 281 -20.17 -23.33 6.36
C ARG A 281 -21.26 -22.82 7.30
N MET A 282 -21.50 -23.57 8.39
CA MET A 282 -22.47 -23.16 9.42
C MET A 282 -22.03 -21.89 10.17
N ILE A 283 -20.72 -21.67 10.27
CA ILE A 283 -20.14 -20.47 10.87
C ILE A 283 -19.84 -19.48 9.73
N PRO A 284 -20.49 -18.31 9.66
CA PRO A 284 -20.38 -17.41 8.50
C PRO A 284 -18.97 -16.85 8.23
N VAL A 285 -18.10 -16.84 9.25
CA VAL A 285 -16.71 -16.38 9.11
C VAL A 285 -15.82 -17.43 8.43
N GLU A 286 -16.22 -18.69 8.46
CA GLU A 286 -15.50 -19.79 7.82
C GLU A 286 -15.91 -19.91 6.36
N ARG A 287 -14.93 -19.79 5.46
CA ARG A 287 -15.19 -19.84 4.02
C ARG A 287 -14.17 -20.68 3.28
N HIS A 288 -14.68 -21.41 2.30
CA HIS A 288 -13.88 -21.99 1.25
C HIS A 288 -13.67 -20.95 0.14
N SER A 289 -12.51 -20.98 -0.51
CA SER A 289 -12.13 -20.01 -1.53
C SER A 289 -11.19 -20.62 -2.58
N GLY A 290 -10.90 -19.85 -3.63
CA GLY A 290 -10.08 -20.26 -4.77
C GLY A 290 -10.93 -20.77 -5.94
N GLN A 291 -10.34 -20.77 -7.14
CA GLN A 291 -11.01 -21.13 -8.39
C GLN A 291 -11.66 -22.52 -8.34
N TYR A 292 -11.09 -23.45 -7.58
CA TYR A 292 -11.57 -24.81 -7.42
C TYR A 292 -11.99 -25.12 -5.97
N CYS A 293 -12.30 -24.09 -5.16
CA CYS A 293 -12.61 -24.21 -3.74
C CYS A 293 -11.54 -24.95 -2.91
N GLN A 294 -10.29 -24.88 -3.35
CA GLN A 294 -9.17 -25.61 -2.76
C GLN A 294 -8.66 -24.98 -1.45
N CYS A 295 -8.96 -23.70 -1.22
CA CYS A 295 -8.48 -22.96 -0.06
C CYS A 295 -9.56 -22.88 1.03
N SER A 296 -9.11 -22.71 2.27
CA SER A 296 -9.96 -22.32 3.41
C SER A 296 -9.20 -21.33 4.29
N ASN A 297 -9.92 -20.57 5.10
CA ASN A 297 -9.37 -19.67 6.12
C ASN A 297 -9.39 -20.27 7.53
N PHE A 298 -9.58 -21.59 7.65
CA PHE A 298 -9.69 -22.28 8.92
C PHE A 298 -8.93 -23.61 9.00
N ASP A 299 -8.53 -24.22 7.87
CA ASP A 299 -7.71 -25.45 7.88
C ASP A 299 -6.22 -25.15 8.09
N CYS A 300 -5.89 -24.35 9.10
CA CYS A 300 -4.51 -24.03 9.47
C CYS A 300 -4.13 -24.73 10.80
N PRO A 301 -2.84 -24.82 11.12
CA PRO A 301 -2.38 -25.35 12.39
C PRO A 301 -3.03 -24.65 13.60
N TYR A 302 -3.42 -25.46 14.59
CA TYR A 302 -4.00 -24.98 15.84
C TYR A 302 -2.99 -25.14 16.96
N HIS A 303 -2.83 -24.08 17.75
CA HIS A 303 -2.05 -24.12 18.98
C HIS A 303 -2.91 -23.56 20.12
N ASN A 304 -3.03 -24.32 21.22
CA ASN A 304 -3.89 -23.99 22.37
C ASN A 304 -5.34 -23.60 21.99
N GLY A 305 -5.91 -24.28 20.98
CA GLY A 305 -7.28 -24.03 20.51
C GLY A 305 -7.46 -22.78 19.64
N ARG A 306 -6.36 -22.11 19.25
CA ARG A 306 -6.38 -20.97 18.33
C ARG A 306 -5.67 -21.30 17.03
N ILE A 307 -6.27 -20.89 15.92
CA ILE A 307 -5.66 -20.99 14.58
C ILE A 307 -4.42 -20.09 14.54
N CYS A 308 -3.31 -20.59 14.01
CA CYS A 308 -2.04 -19.85 13.88
C CYS A 308 -1.57 -19.25 15.22
N GLY A 309 -1.76 -19.99 16.33
CA GLY A 309 -1.45 -19.51 17.68
C GLY A 309 -2.27 -18.30 18.16
N GLY A 310 -3.16 -17.76 17.34
CA GLY A 310 -3.81 -16.47 17.55
C GLY A 310 -2.94 -15.25 17.19
N HIS A 311 -1.82 -15.47 16.50
CA HIS A 311 -0.83 -14.46 16.12
C HIS A 311 -0.57 -14.45 14.60
N GLY A 312 -1.61 -14.79 13.85
CA GLY A 312 -1.54 -14.83 12.41
C GLY A 312 -2.90 -15.07 11.78
N ARG A 313 -2.95 -14.86 10.46
CA ARG A 313 -4.13 -15.07 9.64
C ARG A 313 -3.95 -16.33 8.81
N CYS A 314 -4.97 -17.18 8.80
CA CYS A 314 -4.97 -18.39 7.97
C CYS A 314 -5.31 -18.06 6.52
N GLU A 315 -4.37 -18.33 5.61
CA GLU A 315 -4.53 -18.13 4.18
C GLU A 315 -4.28 -19.44 3.43
N CYS A 316 -5.35 -20.03 2.89
CA CYS A 316 -5.29 -21.27 2.11
C CYS A 316 -4.55 -22.42 2.84
N GLY A 317 -4.79 -22.56 4.15
CA GLY A 317 -4.17 -23.60 4.98
C GLY A 317 -2.75 -23.30 5.47
N GLN A 318 -2.23 -22.09 5.21
CA GLN A 318 -0.94 -21.62 5.73
C GLN A 318 -1.13 -20.43 6.65
N CYS A 319 -0.35 -20.36 7.74
CA CYS A 319 -0.38 -19.22 8.64
C CYS A 319 0.50 -18.10 8.11
N ARG A 320 -0.10 -16.93 7.93
CA ARG A 320 0.63 -15.68 7.73
C ARG A 320 0.71 -14.96 9.07
N CYS A 321 1.88 -14.96 9.67
CA CYS A 321 2.11 -14.38 10.99
C CYS A 321 1.99 -12.85 10.99
N ASP A 322 1.62 -12.33 12.15
CA ASP A 322 1.69 -10.90 12.44
C ASP A 322 3.17 -10.49 12.62
N ASP A 323 3.48 -9.19 12.51
CA ASP A 323 4.85 -8.68 12.33
C ASP A 323 5.88 -9.17 13.37
N ASP A 324 5.45 -9.42 14.62
CA ASP A 324 6.31 -9.86 15.73
C ASP A 324 6.33 -11.38 15.95
N TRP A 325 5.80 -12.16 15.00
CA TRP A 325 5.67 -13.61 15.10
C TRP A 325 6.21 -14.33 13.87
N THR A 326 6.75 -15.52 14.07
CA THR A 326 7.35 -16.34 13.02
C THR A 326 7.07 -17.84 13.22
N GLY A 327 7.54 -18.65 12.28
CA GLY A 327 7.30 -20.09 12.20
C GLY A 327 6.01 -20.45 11.46
N GLU A 328 5.87 -21.72 11.09
CA GLU A 328 4.73 -22.21 10.30
C GLU A 328 3.38 -22.10 11.01
N ASP A 329 3.40 -22.04 12.35
CA ASP A 329 2.20 -21.96 13.20
C ASP A 329 2.06 -20.59 13.90
N CYS A 330 2.96 -19.65 13.64
CA CYS A 330 3.02 -18.32 14.28
C CYS A 330 3.10 -18.33 15.81
N ILE A 331 3.78 -19.32 16.37
CA ILE A 331 3.96 -19.45 17.82
C ILE A 331 5.30 -18.90 18.33
N CYS A 332 6.19 -18.52 17.42
CA CYS A 332 7.52 -18.06 17.78
C CYS A 332 7.56 -16.54 17.77
N THR A 333 7.68 -15.91 18.95
CA THR A 333 7.82 -14.45 19.03
C THR A 333 9.22 -14.01 18.61
N MET A 334 9.28 -12.91 17.86
CA MET A 334 10.50 -12.20 17.51
C MET A 334 10.91 -11.18 18.59
N GLU A 335 10.05 -10.93 19.59
CA GLU A 335 10.38 -10.06 20.71
C GLU A 335 11.49 -10.68 21.58
N THR A 336 12.49 -9.86 21.87
CA THR A 336 13.65 -10.25 22.69
C THR A 336 13.54 -9.80 24.14
N ALA A 337 12.47 -9.07 24.50
CA ALA A 337 12.30 -8.46 25.81
C ALA A 337 12.31 -9.49 26.95
N SER A 338 11.70 -10.67 26.75
CA SER A 338 11.67 -11.76 27.72
C SER A 338 13.01 -12.47 27.91
N CYS A 339 13.96 -12.27 26.99
CA CYS A 339 15.32 -12.83 27.01
C CYS A 339 16.36 -11.87 27.62
N LEU A 340 15.97 -10.64 27.99
CA LEU A 340 16.89 -9.68 28.60
C LEU A 340 17.16 -10.03 30.07
N SER A 341 18.44 -10.22 30.39
CA SER A 341 18.92 -10.39 31.77
C SER A 341 18.88 -9.07 32.55
N LYS A 342 19.16 -9.14 33.86
CA LYS A 342 19.30 -7.94 34.74
C LYS A 342 20.36 -6.96 34.25
N ASN A 343 21.35 -7.44 33.50
CA ASN A 343 22.43 -6.65 32.92
C ASN A 343 22.07 -6.06 31.53
N GLN A 344 20.81 -6.14 31.11
CA GLN A 344 20.33 -5.75 29.78
C GLN A 344 20.98 -6.50 28.61
N LYS A 345 21.59 -7.65 28.89
CA LYS A 345 22.19 -8.54 27.89
C LYS A 345 21.22 -9.65 27.53
N LEU A 346 21.10 -9.93 26.23
CA LEU A 346 20.28 -11.01 25.70
C LEU A 346 20.87 -12.36 26.16
N CYS A 347 20.12 -13.13 26.94
CA CYS A 347 20.57 -14.42 27.47
C CYS A 347 21.96 -14.36 28.15
N ASP A 348 22.26 -13.24 28.80
CA ASP A 348 23.55 -12.93 29.46
C ASP A 348 24.80 -13.18 28.58
N ASP A 349 24.66 -13.08 27.24
CA ASP A 349 25.68 -13.44 26.23
C ASP A 349 26.16 -14.92 26.32
N ARG A 350 25.37 -15.79 26.95
CA ARG A 350 25.69 -17.21 27.24
C ARG A 350 24.67 -18.17 26.65
N GLY A 351 23.93 -17.71 25.65
CA GLY A 351 22.88 -18.46 24.99
C GLY A 351 22.27 -17.68 23.85
N MET A 352 21.32 -18.30 23.16
CA MET A 352 20.58 -17.69 22.06
C MET A 352 19.11 -17.52 22.44
N CYS A 353 18.52 -16.36 22.16
CA CYS A 353 17.09 -16.16 22.33
C CYS A 353 16.36 -16.77 21.13
N GLN A 354 15.57 -17.81 21.36
CA GLN A 354 14.71 -18.44 20.37
C GLN A 354 13.26 -18.38 20.86
N CYS A 355 12.38 -17.77 20.06
CA CYS A 355 10.96 -17.65 20.37
C CYS A 355 10.67 -17.02 21.75
N GLY A 356 11.46 -16.01 22.14
CA GLY A 356 11.33 -15.34 23.44
C GLY A 356 11.84 -16.14 24.64
N VAL A 357 12.55 -17.25 24.42
CA VAL A 357 13.15 -18.09 25.47
C VAL A 357 14.65 -18.26 25.21
N CYS A 358 15.47 -18.17 26.27
CA CYS A 358 16.91 -18.36 26.14
C CYS A 358 17.29 -19.85 26.10
N GLU A 359 17.95 -20.26 25.01
CA GLU A 359 18.68 -21.52 24.92
C GLU A 359 20.10 -21.32 25.44
N CYS A 360 20.34 -21.72 26.69
CA CYS A 360 21.64 -21.53 27.35
C CYS A 360 22.68 -22.55 26.89
N GLU A 361 23.91 -22.08 26.69
CA GLU A 361 25.06 -22.94 26.51
C GLU A 361 25.41 -23.62 27.84
N ARG A 362 25.69 -24.93 27.81
CA ARG A 362 26.10 -25.64 29.04
C ARG A 362 27.42 -25.07 29.58
N PRO A 363 27.57 -24.87 30.91
CA PRO A 363 26.73 -25.36 32.01
C PRO A 363 25.67 -24.38 32.51
N PHE A 364 25.48 -23.24 31.85
CA PHE A 364 24.63 -22.16 32.34
C PHE A 364 23.13 -22.52 32.32
N GLN A 365 22.39 -22.00 33.30
CA GLN A 365 20.98 -22.28 33.54
C GLN A 365 20.21 -21.00 33.90
N GLY A 366 18.91 -21.13 34.12
CA GLY A 366 18.02 -20.01 34.45
C GLY A 366 17.36 -19.41 33.21
N ARG A 367 16.36 -18.56 33.44
CA ARG A 367 15.51 -18.00 32.37
C ARG A 367 16.30 -17.17 31.34
N THR A 368 17.40 -16.54 31.77
CA THR A 368 18.25 -15.69 30.93
C THR A 368 19.73 -16.09 30.95
N CYS A 369 20.03 -17.35 31.31
CA CYS A 369 21.39 -17.92 31.36
C CYS A 369 22.36 -17.26 32.35
N GLU A 370 21.82 -16.58 33.37
CA GLU A 370 22.61 -15.90 34.40
C GLU A 370 23.20 -16.86 35.45
N ASP A 371 22.59 -18.03 35.64
CA ASP A 371 22.98 -18.97 36.69
C ASP A 371 24.09 -19.91 36.19
N SER A 372 25.14 -20.07 37.00
CA SER A 372 26.17 -21.10 36.79
C SER A 372 26.12 -22.10 37.95
N PRO A 373 26.13 -23.43 37.67
CA PRO A 373 26.07 -24.45 38.73
C PRO A 373 27.38 -24.63 39.51
N PHE A 374 28.41 -23.80 39.31
CA PHE A 374 29.70 -23.86 40.01
C PHE A 374 30.23 -22.49 40.41
#